data_AF-A0A9X1F251-F1
#
_entry.id   AF-A0A9X1F251-F1
#
_cell.length_a   1.000
_cell.length_b   1.000
_cell.length_c   1.000
_cell.angle_alpha   90.00
_cell.angle_beta   90.00
_cell.angle_gamma   90.00
#
_symmetry.space_group_name_H-M   'P 1'
#
loop_
_entity.id
_entity.type
_entity.pdbx_description
1 polymer ?
#
loop_
_entity_poly.entity_id
_entity_poly.type
_entity_poly.pdbx_seq_one_letter_code
_entity_poly.pdbx_strand_id
1 'polypeptide(L)'
;MITAPSSASPGATPETLSPERSELREAAQGFEAIIIRRMLESARASSFAEDTPLTGGGLQQFEKMRDEHFADVAAETGSFGFAQSIEEQLAQYVDGHGGM
;
A
#
# COMPACT_ATOMS: atom_id res chain seq x y z
N MET A 1 -24.59 23.57 34.08
CA MET A 1 -23.14 23.26 33.98
C MET A 1 -23.04 21.79 33.61
N ILE A 2 -22.47 21.32 32.50
CA ILE A 2 -21.52 21.85 31.51
C ILE A 2 -21.86 21.14 30.17
N THR A 3 -21.92 21.89 29.07
CA THR A 3 -21.87 21.35 27.70
C THR A 3 -20.39 21.16 27.35
N ALA A 4 -20.00 19.96 26.93
CA ALA A 4 -18.64 19.70 26.44
C ALA A 4 -18.53 20.17 24.98
N PRO A 5 -17.47 20.89 24.57
CA PRO A 5 -17.24 21.18 23.17
C PRO A 5 -16.73 19.92 22.46
N SER A 6 -17.43 19.52 21.40
CA SER A 6 -16.93 18.57 20.42
C SER A 6 -15.84 19.27 19.61
N SER A 7 -14.58 18.88 19.80
CA SER A 7 -13.49 19.28 18.91
C SER A 7 -13.68 18.57 17.56
N ALA A 8 -14.40 19.22 16.66
CA ALA A 8 -14.36 18.87 15.25
C ALA A 8 -12.99 19.32 14.72
N SER A 9 -12.11 18.37 14.40
CA SER A 9 -10.94 18.67 13.58
C SER A 9 -11.43 19.26 12.25
N PRO A 10 -10.95 20.43 11.81
CA PRO A 10 -11.30 20.96 10.52
C PRO A 10 -10.80 19.97 9.47
N GLY A 11 -11.70 19.62 8.55
CA GLY A 11 -11.42 18.67 7.48
C GLY A 11 -10.10 19.00 6.80
N ALA A 12 -9.25 17.98 6.66
CA ALA A 12 -8.14 18.01 5.75
C ALA A 12 -8.71 18.34 4.37
N THR A 13 -8.54 19.58 3.94
CA THR A 13 -8.63 19.94 2.53
C THR A 13 -7.72 18.98 1.78
N PRO A 14 -8.17 18.32 0.71
CA PRO A 14 -7.26 17.53 -0.11
C PRO A 14 -6.19 18.48 -0.61
N GLU A 15 -4.99 18.37 -0.04
CA GLU A 15 -3.85 19.15 -0.48
C GLU A 15 -3.57 18.71 -1.90
N THR A 16 -3.72 19.63 -2.86
CA THR A 16 -3.30 19.39 -4.24
C THR A 16 -1.81 19.11 -4.19
N LEU A 17 -1.44 17.83 -4.32
CA LEU A 17 -0.04 17.43 -4.35
C LEU A 17 0.63 18.04 -5.57
N SER A 18 1.91 18.38 -5.44
CA SER A 18 2.73 18.63 -6.61
C SER A 18 2.76 17.37 -7.50
N PRO A 19 2.97 17.52 -8.82
CA PRO A 19 3.16 16.38 -9.72
C PRO A 19 4.20 15.39 -9.19
N GLU A 20 5.31 15.89 -8.65
CA GLU A 20 6.41 15.09 -8.13
C GLU A 20 6.03 14.32 -6.86
N ARG A 21 5.23 14.92 -5.97
CA ARG A 21 4.68 14.20 -4.80
C ARG A 21 3.67 13.15 -5.22
N SER A 22 2.88 13.42 -6.26
CA SER A 22 1.93 12.42 -6.80
C SER A 22 2.67 11.22 -7.38
N GLU A 23 3.73 11.44 -8.14
CA GLU A 23 4.59 10.36 -8.67
C GLU A 23 5.28 9.58 -7.55
N LEU A 24 5.76 10.26 -6.50
CA LEU A 24 6.33 9.60 -5.32
C LEU A 24 5.30 8.69 -4.64
N ARG A 25 4.05 9.14 -4.48
CA ARG A 25 2.98 8.35 -3.90
C ARG A 25 2.69 7.10 -4.72
N GLU A 26 2.54 7.24 -6.04
CA GLU A 26 2.27 6.12 -6.93
C GLU A 26 3.41 5.09 -6.87
N ALA A 27 4.66 5.55 -6.90
CA ALA A 27 5.83 4.68 -6.75
C ALA A 27 5.82 3.95 -5.39
N ALA A 28 5.53 4.67 -4.30
CA ALA A 28 5.47 4.11 -2.95
C ALA A 28 4.37 3.05 -2.81
N GLN A 29 3.19 3.28 -3.39
CA GLN A 29 2.11 2.28 -3.48
C GLN A 29 2.56 1.04 -4.26
N GLY A 30 3.26 1.22 -5.39
CA GLY A 30 3.84 0.11 -6.15
C GLY A 30 4.80 -0.75 -5.31
N PHE A 31 5.64 -0.13 -4.47
CA PHE A 31 6.52 -0.86 -3.54
C PHE A 31 5.74 -1.64 -2.48
N GLU A 32 4.73 -1.02 -1.86
CA GLU A 32 3.87 -1.69 -0.89
C GLU A 32 3.17 -2.90 -1.52
N ALA A 33 2.65 -2.77 -2.74
CA ALA A 33 2.04 -3.87 -3.47
C ALA A 33 3.03 -5.04 -3.70
N ILE A 34 4.29 -4.76 -4.05
CA ILE A 34 5.34 -5.80 -4.18
C ILE A 34 5.57 -6.52 -2.85
N ILE A 35 5.67 -5.77 -1.76
CA ILE A 35 5.88 -6.33 -0.41
C ILE A 35 4.72 -7.24 -0.02
N ILE A 36 3.48 -6.80 -0.25
CA ILE A 36 2.27 -7.58 0.06
C ILE A 36 2.23 -8.86 -0.78
N ARG A 37 2.51 -8.79 -2.09
CA ARG A 37 2.62 -9.98 -2.93
C ARG A 37 3.63 -10.97 -2.36
N ARG A 38 4.80 -10.49 -1.92
CA ARG A 38 5.82 -11.36 -1.34
C ARG A 38 5.38 -11.99 -0.02
N MET A 39 4.64 -11.25 0.81
CA MET A 39 4.05 -11.78 2.04
C MET A 39 3.03 -12.88 1.72
N LEU A 40 2.14 -12.66 0.75
CA LEU A 40 1.14 -13.66 0.33
C LEU A 40 1.76 -14.93 -0.25
N GLU A 41 2.78 -14.77 -1.10
CA GLU A 41 3.59 -15.89 -1.61
C GLU A 41 4.19 -16.71 -0.45
N SER A 42 4.80 -16.05 0.54
CA SER A 42 5.38 -16.74 1.69
C SER A 42 4.34 -17.45 2.55
N ALA A 43 3.18 -16.83 2.78
CA ALA A 43 2.10 -17.39 3.59
C ALA A 43 1.57 -18.70 2.98
N ARG A 44 1.40 -18.75 1.65
CA ARG A 44 0.99 -19.98 0.97
C ARG A 44 2.09 -21.03 0.97
N ALA A 45 3.34 -20.65 0.70
CA ALA A 45 4.46 -21.57 0.75
C ALA A 45 4.54 -22.27 2.13
N SER A 46 4.21 -21.57 3.21
CA SER A 46 4.10 -22.14 4.56
C SER A 46 2.85 -23.02 4.76
N SER A 47 1.72 -22.69 4.12
CA SER A 47 0.45 -23.45 4.26
C SER A 47 0.45 -24.81 3.55
N PHE A 48 1.21 -24.97 2.46
CA PHE A 48 1.24 -26.21 1.67
C PHE A 48 2.30 -27.22 2.13
N ALA A 49 3.09 -26.89 3.15
CA ALA A 49 4.11 -27.77 3.69
C ALA A 49 3.53 -28.99 4.45
N GLU A 50 2.23 -29.01 4.79
CA GLU A 50 1.69 -30.06 5.66
C GLU A 50 1.06 -31.29 4.95
N ASP A 51 0.18 -31.23 3.93
CA ASP A 51 -0.42 -32.51 3.48
C ASP A 51 -1.25 -32.51 2.16
N THR A 52 -0.77 -31.95 1.04
CA THR A 52 -1.64 -31.97 -0.17
C THR A 52 -0.92 -32.08 -1.53
N PRO A 53 -1.10 -33.21 -2.25
CA PRO A 53 -0.73 -33.33 -3.66
C PRO A 53 -1.86 -32.76 -4.54
N LEU A 54 -2.03 -31.44 -4.55
CA LEU A 54 -2.98 -30.77 -5.44
C LEU A 54 -2.36 -29.49 -6.00
N THR A 55 -1.63 -29.55 -7.12
CA THR A 55 -1.15 -28.32 -7.79
C THR A 55 -1.25 -28.41 -9.31
N GLY A 56 -2.49 -28.35 -9.82
CA GLY A 56 -2.68 -28.05 -11.24
C GLY A 56 -2.18 -26.64 -11.57
N GLY A 57 -1.44 -26.48 -12.67
CA GLY A 57 -0.86 -25.18 -13.07
C GLY A 57 -1.89 -24.04 -13.18
N GLY A 58 -3.13 -24.33 -13.57
CA GLY A 58 -4.20 -23.33 -13.65
C GLY A 58 -4.59 -22.71 -12.30
N LEU A 59 -4.54 -23.48 -11.20
CA LEU A 59 -4.85 -22.96 -9.87
C LEU A 59 -3.79 -21.94 -9.43
N GLN A 60 -2.51 -22.27 -9.63
CA GLN A 60 -1.38 -21.38 -9.30
C GLN A 60 -1.45 -20.05 -10.05
N GLN A 61 -1.84 -20.08 -11.34
CA GLN A 61 -1.98 -18.85 -12.12
C GLN A 61 -3.15 -17.98 -11.63
N PHE A 62 -4.31 -18.58 -11.34
CA PHE A 62 -5.44 -17.85 -10.76
C PHE A 62 -5.07 -17.21 -9.42
N GLU A 63 -4.40 -17.98 -8.59
CA GLU A 63 -3.88 -17.59 -7.29
C GLU A 63 -2.92 -16.40 -7.37
N LYS A 64 -2.03 -16.38 -8.37
CA LYS A 64 -1.12 -15.27 -8.62
C LYS A 64 -1.88 -14.02 -9.04
N MET A 65 -2.80 -14.12 -10.00
CA MET A 65 -3.62 -12.98 -10.44
C MET A 65 -4.46 -12.40 -9.30
N ARG A 66 -5.00 -13.27 -8.43
CA ARG A 66 -5.73 -12.85 -7.24
C ARG A 66 -4.85 -12.05 -6.29
N ASP A 67 -3.64 -12.52 -6.01
CA ASP A 67 -2.72 -11.83 -5.09
C ASP A 67 -2.24 -10.50 -5.66
N GLU A 68 -1.98 -10.45 -6.98
CA GLU A 68 -1.65 -9.21 -7.67
C GLU A 68 -2.74 -8.17 -7.48
N HIS A 69 -3.99 -8.52 -7.81
CA HIS A 69 -5.11 -7.60 -7.66
C HIS A 69 -5.36 -7.19 -6.21
N PHE A 70 -5.29 -8.13 -5.28
CA PHE A 70 -5.46 -7.83 -3.86
C PHE A 70 -4.36 -6.88 -3.35
N ALA A 71 -3.11 -7.12 -3.71
CA ALA A 71 -1.99 -6.30 -3.29
C ALA A 71 -2.09 -4.86 -3.83
N ASP A 72 -2.54 -4.70 -5.07
CA ASP A 72 -2.74 -3.37 -5.66
C ASP A 72 -3.83 -2.60 -4.89
N VAL A 73 -5.00 -3.23 -4.66
CA VAL A 73 -6.09 -2.61 -3.87
C VAL A 73 -5.64 -2.30 -2.43
N ALA A 74 -4.90 -3.21 -1.80
CA ALA A 74 -4.40 -3.01 -0.45
C ALA A 74 -3.40 -1.84 -0.36
N ALA A 75 -2.55 -1.67 -1.36
CA ALA A 75 -1.61 -0.56 -1.44
C ALA A 75 -2.31 0.78 -1.77
N GLU A 76 -3.27 0.78 -2.70
CA GLU A 76 -4.07 1.96 -3.03
C GLU A 76 -4.86 2.47 -1.81
N THR A 77 -5.40 1.54 -1.03
CA THR A 77 -6.15 1.85 0.21
C THR A 77 -5.25 2.18 1.39
N GLY A 78 -3.92 1.97 1.28
CA GLY A 78 -2.97 2.18 2.37
C GLY A 78 -3.17 1.23 3.55
N SER A 79 -3.63 0.00 3.30
CA SER A 79 -4.00 -0.97 4.33
C SER A 79 -2.86 -1.34 5.28
N PHE A 80 -1.60 -1.24 4.83
CA PHE A 80 -0.41 -1.57 5.63
C PHE A 80 0.45 -0.35 6.00
N GLY A 81 0.25 0.81 5.35
CA GLY A 81 0.89 2.08 5.70
C GLY A 81 2.37 2.20 5.31
N PHE A 82 2.93 1.24 4.57
CA PHE A 82 4.31 1.32 4.08
C PHE A 82 4.46 2.38 3.00
N ALA A 83 3.49 2.47 2.08
CA ALA A 83 3.50 3.47 1.02
C ALA A 83 3.52 4.89 1.61
N GLN A 84 2.67 5.15 2.62
CA GLN A 84 2.63 6.42 3.33
C GLN A 84 3.95 6.73 4.03
N SER A 85 4.53 5.75 4.73
CA SER A 85 5.81 5.95 5.43
C SER A 85 6.94 6.31 4.47
N ILE A 86 6.97 5.66 3.29
CA ILE A 86 7.93 5.96 2.22
C ILE A 86 7.69 7.37 1.68
N GLU A 87 6.44 7.72 1.34
CA GLU A 87 6.09 9.06 0.86
C GLU A 87 6.53 10.15 1.86
N GLU A 88 6.22 9.99 3.15
CA GLU A 88 6.57 10.95 4.19
C GLU A 88 8.09 11.13 4.34
N GLN A 89 8.85 10.03 4.30
CA GLN A 89 10.31 10.07 4.41
C GLN A 89 10.96 10.69 3.18
N LEU A 90 10.42 10.44 1.99
CA LEU A 90 10.99 10.89 0.73
C LEU A 90 10.49 12.26 0.26
N ALA A 91 9.34 12.73 0.77
CA ALA A 91 8.73 14.01 0.41
C ALA A 91 9.73 15.18 0.51
N GLN A 92 10.54 15.19 1.58
CA GLN A 92 11.56 16.24 1.79
C GLN A 92 12.59 16.35 0.66
N TYR A 93 12.86 15.27 -0.07
CA TYR A 93 13.84 15.25 -1.16
C TYR A 93 13.25 15.69 -2.49
N VAL A 94 11.95 15.46 -2.71
CA VAL A 94 11.25 15.91 -3.93
C VAL A 94 10.84 17.38 -3.81
N ASP A 95 10.41 17.83 -2.63
CA ASP A 95 10.06 19.24 -2.40
C ASP A 95 11.31 20.14 -2.42
N GLY A 96 12.46 19.64 -1.97
CA GLY A 96 13.73 20.38 -1.96
C GLY A 96 14.40 20.51 -3.34
N HIS A 97 14.01 19.71 -4.33
CA HIS A 97 14.59 19.72 -5.67
C HIS A 97 13.81 20.60 -6.67
N GLY A 98 12.59 21.03 -6.34
CA GLY A 98 11.75 21.90 -7.18
C GLY A 98 11.99 23.41 -7.02
N GLY A 99 13.02 23.82 -6.26
CA GLY A 99 13.25 25.22 -5.85
C GLY A 99 14.51 25.90 -6.42
N MET A 100 15.13 25.36 -7.49
CA MET A 100 16.32 25.95 -8.13
C MET A 100 16.04 26.28 -9.60
#